data_AF-A0AAU8M4Y2-F1
#
_entry.id   AF-A0AAU8M4Y2-F1
#
_cell.length_a   1.000
_cell.length_b   1.000
_cell.length_c   1.000
_cell.angle_alpha   90.00
_cell.angle_beta   90.00
_cell.angle_gamma   90.00
#
_symmetry.space_group_name_H-M   'P 1'
#
loop_
_entity.id
_entity.type
_entity.pdbx_description
1 polymer ?
#
loop_
_entity_poly.entity_id
_entity_poly.type
_entity_poly.pdbx_seq_one_letter_code
_entity_poly.pdbx_strand_id
1 'polypeptide(L)'
;MDTNFLTFQRVFRPGSSSVGCSVVERFSIDFLIDECSLLNSLVSAAGGHSDFMGCFVRGFPESNSLAKSRLLLSEQAEIESGRVLLYICPECGDIGCGAYSVHVSQRDEYFTWELFAYENGYEEPQIIAGIGPFIFEKHAYETAMDDAIAF
;
A
#
# COMPACT_ATOMS: atom_id res chain seq x y z
N MET A 1 3.57 18.78 16.93
CA MET A 1 4.08 17.99 15.80
C MET A 1 2.94 17.95 14.82
N ASP A 2 3.17 18.37 13.58
CA ASP A 2 2.10 18.40 12.60
C ASP A 2 1.87 16.97 12.10
N THR A 3 0.62 16.53 12.11
CA THR A 3 0.20 15.19 11.69
C THR A 3 -0.49 15.27 10.34
N ASN A 4 -0.25 14.27 9.50
CA ASN A 4 -0.96 14.06 8.25
C ASN A 4 -2.32 13.40 8.51
N PHE A 5 -3.25 13.60 7.59
CA PHE A 5 -4.55 12.94 7.58
C PHE A 5 -4.54 11.76 6.60
N LEU A 6 -4.85 10.56 7.09
CA LEU A 6 -4.90 9.35 6.29
C LEU A 6 -6.36 8.96 6.01
N THR A 7 -6.69 8.82 4.74
CA THR A 7 -7.96 8.25 4.27
C THR A 7 -7.69 7.34 3.08
N PHE A 8 -8.74 6.97 2.35
CA PHE A 8 -8.61 6.15 1.15
C PHE A 8 -9.69 6.51 0.13
N GLN A 9 -9.44 6.13 -1.12
CA GLN A 9 -10.43 6.11 -2.18
C GLN A 9 -10.55 4.70 -2.76
N ARG A 10 -11.72 4.38 -3.31
CA ARG A 10 -11.95 3.11 -4.02
C ARG A 10 -11.33 3.19 -5.41
N VAL A 11 -10.61 2.14 -5.79
CA VAL A 11 -10.03 1.98 -7.12
C VAL A 11 -10.66 0.77 -7.79
N PHE A 12 -11.18 0.98 -8.99
CA PHE A 12 -11.68 -0.08 -9.86
C PHE A 12 -10.75 -0.25 -11.04
N ARG A 13 -10.17 -1.44 -11.17
CA ARG A 13 -9.41 -1.88 -12.33
C ARG A 13 -10.30 -2.78 -13.19
N PRO A 14 -10.71 -2.33 -14.40
CA PRO A 14 -11.59 -3.12 -15.25
C PRO A 14 -10.87 -4.37 -15.77
N GLY A 15 -11.56 -5.51 -15.73
CA GLY A 15 -11.08 -6.72 -16.37
C GLY A 15 -11.30 -6.69 -17.88
N SER A 16 -10.46 -7.42 -18.62
CA SER A 16 -10.68 -7.67 -20.04
C SER A 16 -10.11 -9.02 -20.47
N SER A 17 -10.62 -9.57 -21.56
CA SER A 17 -10.09 -10.79 -22.16
C SER A 17 -10.06 -10.64 -23.68
N SER A 18 -8.87 -10.78 -24.25
CA SER A 18 -8.60 -10.78 -25.68
C SER A 18 -7.75 -12.00 -26.02
N VAL A 19 -7.65 -12.37 -27.30
CA VAL A 19 -6.97 -13.60 -27.73
C VAL A 19 -5.51 -13.59 -27.23
N GLY A 20 -5.24 -14.40 -26.20
CA GLY A 20 -3.91 -14.55 -25.57
C GLY A 20 -3.55 -13.53 -24.49
N CYS A 21 -4.41 -12.57 -24.16
CA CYS A 21 -4.14 -11.58 -23.12
C CYS A 21 -5.39 -11.32 -22.27
N SER A 22 -5.28 -11.58 -20.96
CA SER A 22 -6.31 -11.30 -19.96
C SER A 22 -5.81 -10.28 -18.96
N VAL A 23 -6.69 -9.37 -18.57
CA VAL A 23 -6.52 -8.38 -17.52
C VAL A 23 -7.50 -8.74 -16.42
N VAL A 24 -7.02 -9.03 -15.22
CA VAL A 24 -7.90 -9.42 -14.13
C VAL A 24 -8.59 -8.20 -13.50
N GLU A 25 -9.91 -8.29 -13.33
CA GLU A 25 -10.69 -7.26 -12.63
C GLU A 25 -10.34 -7.18 -11.14
N ARG A 26 -10.22 -5.95 -10.61
CA ARG A 26 -9.99 -5.70 -9.18
C ARG A 26 -10.80 -4.51 -8.67
N PHE A 27 -11.32 -4.67 -7.45
CA PHE A 27 -11.77 -3.57 -6.61
C PHE A 27 -10.84 -3.51 -5.40
N SER A 28 -10.08 -2.43 -5.28
CA SER A 28 -9.12 -2.21 -4.20
C SER A 28 -9.25 -0.78 -3.67
N ILE A 29 -8.35 -0.37 -2.78
CA ILE A 29 -8.23 1.02 -2.37
C ILE A 29 -6.93 1.65 -2.87
N ASP A 30 -6.89 2.98 -2.84
CA ASP A 30 -5.67 3.76 -2.83
C ASP A 30 -5.68 4.65 -1.59
N PHE A 31 -4.57 4.67 -0.84
CA PHE A 31 -4.42 5.53 0.32
C PHE A 31 -4.32 6.99 -0.13
N LEU A 32 -5.00 7.86 0.62
CA LEU A 32 -4.93 9.30 0.47
C LEU A 32 -4.26 9.88 1.70
N ILE A 33 -3.13 10.56 1.50
CA ILE A 33 -2.42 11.30 2.55
C ILE A 33 -2.61 12.77 2.27
N ASP A 34 -3.25 13.49 3.19
CA ASP A 34 -3.65 14.89 2.98
C ASP A 34 -4.40 15.07 1.66
N GLU A 35 -5.38 14.18 1.41
CA GLU A 35 -6.21 14.10 0.20
C GLU A 35 -5.47 13.77 -1.10
N CYS A 36 -4.15 13.53 -1.04
CA CYS A 36 -3.32 13.20 -2.20
C CYS A 36 -3.14 11.68 -2.35
N SER A 37 -3.37 11.17 -3.57
CA SER A 37 -3.12 9.76 -3.91
C SER A 37 -1.67 9.38 -3.65
N LEU A 38 -1.47 8.41 -2.76
CA LEU A 38 -0.15 7.89 -2.46
C LEU A 38 0.40 7.10 -3.65
N LEU A 39 -0.41 6.30 -4.33
CA LEU A 39 0.03 5.57 -5.53
C LEU A 39 0.54 6.52 -6.61
N ASN A 40 -0.21 7.59 -6.90
CA ASN A 40 0.21 8.57 -7.91
C ASN A 40 1.51 9.26 -7.51
N SER A 41 1.67 9.58 -6.23
CA SER A 41 2.91 10.18 -5.70
C SER A 41 4.11 9.25 -5.90
N LEU A 42 3.97 7.97 -5.54
CA LEU A 42 5.00 6.94 -5.69
C LEU A 42 5.39 6.75 -7.15
N VAL A 43 4.42 6.58 -8.05
CA VAL A 43 4.66 6.41 -9.50
C VAL A 43 5.34 7.63 -10.09
N SER A 44 4.94 8.84 -9.68
CA SER A 44 5.54 10.09 -10.15
C SER A 44 7.00 10.24 -9.71
N ALA A 45 7.36 9.75 -8.52
CA ALA A 45 8.71 9.83 -7.97
C ALA A 45 9.64 8.70 -8.47
N ALA A 46 9.15 7.47 -8.54
CA ALA A 46 9.94 6.31 -8.96
C ALA A 46 10.10 6.22 -10.49
N GLY A 47 9.13 6.73 -11.24
CA GLY A 47 8.95 6.42 -12.65
C GLY A 47 8.38 5.01 -12.84
N GLY A 48 7.55 4.80 -13.88
CA GLY A 48 6.95 3.50 -14.17
C GLY A 48 5.48 3.60 -14.58
N HIS A 49 4.73 2.51 -14.37
CA HIS A 49 3.29 2.45 -14.61
C HIS A 49 2.51 2.53 -13.29
N SER A 50 1.24 2.95 -13.37
CA SER A 50 0.32 3.01 -12.23
C SER A 50 -0.59 1.79 -12.11
N ASP A 51 -0.34 0.73 -12.89
CA ASP A 51 -1.15 -0.50 -12.84
C ASP A 51 -0.82 -1.38 -11.63
N PHE A 52 -1.22 -0.90 -10.44
CA PHE A 52 -1.13 -1.58 -9.16
C PHE A 52 -2.51 -1.63 -8.49
N MET A 53 -2.73 -2.61 -7.62
CA MET A 53 -3.84 -2.60 -6.67
C MET A 53 -3.34 -2.33 -5.26
N GLY A 54 -4.13 -1.65 -4.44
CA GLY A 54 -3.82 -1.47 -3.02
C GLY A 54 -3.95 -2.77 -2.21
N CYS A 55 -3.38 -2.76 -1.01
CA CYS A 55 -3.32 -3.93 -0.13
C CYS A 55 -4.67 -4.37 0.46
N PHE A 56 -5.71 -3.53 0.41
CA PHE A 56 -7.08 -3.97 0.71
C PHE A 56 -7.86 -4.17 -0.59
N VAL A 57 -8.29 -5.41 -0.80
CA VAL A 57 -8.95 -5.88 -2.03
C VAL A 57 -10.28 -6.54 -1.69
N ARG A 58 -11.33 -6.20 -2.41
CA ARG A 58 -12.65 -6.82 -2.22
C ARG A 58 -12.60 -8.29 -2.58
N GLY A 59 -13.13 -9.14 -1.69
CA GLY A 59 -13.15 -10.60 -1.86
C GLY A 59 -11.93 -11.32 -1.28
N PHE A 60 -10.98 -10.62 -0.65
CA PHE A 60 -9.76 -11.20 -0.07
C PHE A 60 -9.64 -10.90 1.45
N PRO A 61 -10.58 -11.38 2.29
CA PRO A 61 -10.65 -11.01 3.71
C PRO A 61 -9.42 -11.42 4.54
N GLU A 62 -8.82 -12.56 4.22
CA GLU A 62 -7.61 -13.05 4.92
C GLU A 62 -6.40 -12.17 4.61
N SER A 63 -6.15 -11.89 3.32
CA SER A 63 -5.07 -10.99 2.88
C SER A 63 -5.24 -9.58 3.43
N ASN A 64 -6.48 -9.06 3.44
CA ASN A 64 -6.75 -7.74 3.98
C ASN A 64 -6.48 -7.68 5.49
N SER A 65 -6.84 -8.74 6.22
CA SER A 65 -6.61 -8.82 7.67
C SER A 65 -5.12 -8.86 8.00
N LEU A 66 -4.32 -9.62 7.23
CA LEU A 66 -2.86 -9.63 7.35
C LEU A 66 -2.24 -8.27 7.02
N ALA A 67 -2.66 -7.64 5.92
CA ALA A 67 -2.20 -6.30 5.54
C ALA A 67 -2.47 -5.29 6.65
N LYS A 68 -3.67 -5.32 7.25
CA LYS A 68 -4.03 -4.47 8.38
C LYS A 68 -3.15 -4.73 9.60
N SER A 69 -2.99 -6.00 10.01
CA SER A 69 -2.15 -6.34 11.17
C SER A 69 -0.71 -5.86 11.01
N ARG A 70 -0.15 -5.97 9.80
CA ARG A 70 1.19 -5.48 9.47
C ARG A 70 1.27 -3.96 9.52
N LEU A 71 0.28 -3.26 8.97
CA LEU A 71 0.19 -1.79 9.04
C LEU A 71 0.00 -1.27 10.47
N LEU A 72 -0.59 -2.06 11.35
CA LEU A 72 -0.73 -1.78 12.78
C LEU A 72 0.44 -2.30 13.63
N LEU A 73 1.47 -2.90 13.00
CA LEU A 73 2.61 -3.52 13.66
C LEU A 73 2.24 -4.61 14.70
N SER A 74 1.05 -5.19 14.60
CA SER A 74 0.63 -6.32 15.43
C SER A 74 1.09 -7.67 14.88
N GLU A 75 1.54 -7.68 13.63
CA GLU A 75 2.13 -8.84 12.96
C GLU A 75 3.40 -8.44 12.19
N GLN A 76 4.33 -9.38 12.04
CA GLN A 76 5.57 -9.13 11.30
C GLN A 76 5.29 -8.89 9.81
N ALA A 77 6.13 -8.05 9.22
CA ALA A 77 6.11 -7.77 7.79
C ALA A 77 6.21 -9.06 6.96
N GLU A 78 5.62 -9.01 5.76
CA GLU A 78 5.54 -10.17 4.85
C GLU A 78 6.89 -10.63 4.33
N ILE A 79 7.83 -9.69 4.24
CA ILE A 79 9.07 -9.84 3.50
C ILE A 79 10.28 -9.61 4.39
N GLU A 80 11.40 -10.22 4.01
CA GLU A 80 12.65 -10.21 4.78
C GLU A 80 13.16 -8.79 5.06
N SER A 81 12.80 -7.82 4.20
CA SER A 81 13.15 -6.41 4.40
C SER A 81 12.46 -5.76 5.60
N GLY A 82 11.47 -6.41 6.21
CA GLY A 82 10.72 -5.88 7.35
C GLY A 82 9.68 -4.82 6.96
N ARG A 83 9.39 -4.68 5.66
CA ARG A 83 8.57 -3.60 5.10
C ARG A 83 7.17 -4.09 4.77
N VAL A 84 6.20 -3.19 4.83
CA VAL A 84 4.79 -3.52 4.55
C VAL A 84 4.48 -3.21 3.09
N LEU A 85 3.92 -4.18 2.36
CA LEU A 85 3.49 -4.00 0.98
C LEU A 85 2.17 -3.21 0.93
N LEU A 86 2.17 -2.07 0.23
CA LEU A 86 1.01 -1.20 0.08
C LEU A 86 0.31 -1.40 -1.26
N TYR A 87 1.10 -1.56 -2.32
CA TYR A 87 0.59 -1.69 -3.68
C TYR A 87 1.30 -2.84 -4.38
N ILE A 88 0.54 -3.78 -4.91
CA ILE A 88 1.03 -5.03 -5.49
C ILE A 88 0.42 -5.27 -6.86
N CYS A 89 1.02 -6.20 -7.61
CA CYS A 89 0.56 -6.56 -8.94
C CYS A 89 -0.93 -7.00 -8.91
N PRO A 90 -1.80 -6.38 -9.72
CA PRO A 90 -3.24 -6.70 -9.70
C PRO A 90 -3.55 -8.06 -10.32
N GLU A 91 -2.65 -8.61 -11.14
CA GLU A 91 -2.86 -9.91 -11.80
C GLU A 91 -2.69 -11.08 -10.82
N CYS A 92 -1.53 -11.13 -10.15
CA CYS A 92 -1.14 -12.26 -9.30
C CYS A 92 -1.15 -11.95 -7.79
N GLY A 93 -1.09 -10.68 -7.39
CA GLY A 93 -0.91 -10.30 -5.99
C GLY A 93 0.48 -10.63 -5.42
N ASP A 94 1.44 -10.96 -6.28
CA ASP A 94 2.78 -11.42 -5.89
C ASP A 94 3.81 -10.28 -6.01
N ILE A 95 4.74 -10.23 -5.05
CA ILE A 95 5.83 -9.25 -5.02
C ILE A 95 6.77 -9.40 -6.22
N GLY A 96 6.94 -10.60 -6.77
CA GLY A 96 7.82 -10.88 -7.91
C GLY A 96 7.50 -10.08 -9.17
N CYS A 97 6.27 -9.59 -9.30
CA CYS A 97 5.85 -8.69 -10.38
C CYS A 97 6.07 -7.20 -10.07
N GLY A 98 6.64 -6.89 -8.91
CA GLY A 98 6.81 -5.55 -8.40
C GLY A 98 5.76 -5.16 -7.36
N ALA A 99 6.21 -4.42 -6.35
CA ALA A 99 5.37 -3.85 -5.32
C ALA A 99 5.96 -2.52 -4.81
N TYR A 100 5.08 -1.63 -4.35
CA TYR A 100 5.48 -0.52 -3.50
C TYR A 100 5.29 -0.88 -2.04
N SER A 101 6.30 -0.61 -1.24
CA SER A 101 6.33 -0.90 0.18
C SER A 101 6.70 0.32 1.01
N VAL A 102 6.46 0.22 2.31
CA VAL A 102 6.77 1.28 3.28
C VAL A 102 7.41 0.69 4.52
N HIS A 103 8.31 1.46 5.14
CA HIS A 103 8.73 1.20 6.51
C HIS A 103 7.74 1.86 7.46
N VAL A 104 7.04 1.04 8.25
CA VAL A 104 6.10 1.52 9.27
C VAL A 104 6.79 1.44 10.63
N SER A 105 6.77 2.54 11.36
CA SER A 105 7.19 2.56 12.76
C SER A 105 6.11 3.18 13.63
N GLN A 106 6.08 2.80 14.90
CA GLN A 106 5.22 3.42 15.89
C GLN A 106 6.07 3.95 17.04
N ARG A 107 5.81 5.20 17.43
CA ARG A 107 6.41 5.81 18.60
C ARG A 107 5.35 6.61 19.35
N ASP A 108 5.21 6.31 20.63
CA ASP A 108 4.22 6.94 21.50
C ASP A 108 2.81 6.83 20.87
N GLU A 109 2.13 7.96 20.67
CA GLU A 109 0.79 8.03 20.07
C GLU A 109 0.81 8.35 18.57
N TYR A 110 1.88 7.95 17.86
CA TYR A 110 2.02 8.21 16.42
C TYR A 110 2.54 7.02 15.64
N PHE A 111 1.97 6.83 14.45
CA PHE A 111 2.51 5.96 13.39
C PHE A 111 3.28 6.82 12.38
N THR A 112 4.41 6.32 11.89
CA THR A 112 5.20 6.96 10.85
C THR A 112 5.34 6.03 9.66
N TRP A 113 5.02 6.55 8.48
CA TRP A 113 5.31 5.92 7.19
C TRP A 113 6.49 6.64 6.55
N GLU A 114 7.58 5.91 6.33
CA GLU A 114 8.80 6.48 5.78
C GLU A 114 9.55 5.50 4.90
N LEU A 115 10.61 6.02 4.26
CA LEU A 115 11.54 5.25 3.44
C LEU A 115 10.83 4.39 2.39
N PHE A 116 9.82 4.91 1.68
CA PHE A 116 9.08 4.16 0.66
C PHE A 116 10.02 3.53 -0.37
N ALA A 117 9.66 2.37 -0.91
CA ALA A 117 10.52 1.64 -1.83
C ALA A 117 9.71 0.89 -2.89
N TYR A 118 10.34 0.64 -4.03
CA TYR A 118 9.92 -0.39 -4.97
C TYR A 118 10.68 -1.69 -4.68
N GLU A 119 9.98 -2.81 -4.63
CA GLU A 119 10.53 -4.14 -4.33
C GLU A 119 9.98 -5.19 -5.28
N ASN A 120 10.81 -6.18 -5.62
CA ASN A 120 10.41 -7.34 -6.42
C ASN A 120 10.77 -8.69 -5.76
N GLY A 121 11.28 -8.67 -4.52
CA GLY A 121 11.71 -9.87 -3.80
C GLY A 121 12.99 -10.55 -4.34
N TYR A 122 13.59 -10.04 -5.42
CA TYR A 122 14.81 -10.59 -6.01
C TYR A 122 16.02 -9.65 -5.85
N GLU A 123 15.76 -8.34 -5.75
CA GLU A 123 16.77 -7.29 -5.63
C GLU A 123 16.61 -6.52 -4.30
N GLU A 124 17.64 -5.77 -3.92
CA GLU A 124 17.54 -4.87 -2.77
C GLU A 124 16.42 -3.82 -2.95
N PRO A 125 15.72 -3.41 -1.88
CA PRO A 125 14.66 -2.41 -1.97
C PRO A 125 15.16 -1.09 -2.59
N GLN A 126 14.49 -0.66 -3.66
CA GLN A 126 14.82 0.59 -4.35
C GLN A 126 14.10 1.75 -3.66
N ILE A 127 14.80 2.46 -2.79
CA ILE A 127 14.25 3.58 -2.03
C ILE A 127 13.80 4.72 -2.95
N ILE A 128 12.56 5.17 -2.75
CA ILE A 128 11.94 6.27 -3.47
C ILE A 128 12.13 7.54 -2.63
N ALA A 129 13.06 8.40 -3.07
CA ALA A 129 13.35 9.65 -2.40
C ALA A 129 12.23 10.68 -2.58
N GLY A 130 12.08 11.58 -1.60
CA GLY A 130 11.17 12.73 -1.70
C GLY A 130 9.71 12.44 -1.31
N ILE A 131 9.42 11.26 -0.76
CA ILE A 131 8.09 10.90 -0.25
C ILE A 131 8.19 10.56 1.24
N GLY A 132 7.34 11.20 2.04
CA GLY A 132 7.36 11.11 3.49
C GLY A 132 8.56 11.83 4.13
N PRO A 133 8.79 11.63 5.44
CA PRO A 133 7.95 10.82 6.33
C PRO A 133 6.55 11.41 6.47
N PHE A 134 5.56 10.53 6.61
CA PHE A 134 4.20 10.91 6.99
C PHE A 134 3.93 10.43 8.40
N ILE A 135 3.36 11.31 9.23
CA ILE A 135 3.16 11.06 10.65
C ILE A 135 1.67 11.14 10.94
N PHE A 136 1.11 10.08 11.50
CA PHE A 136 -0.31 9.97 11.79
C PHE A 136 -0.52 9.86 13.28
N GLU A 137 -1.52 10.57 13.81
CA GLU A 137 -2.00 10.32 15.17
C GLU A 137 -2.59 8.90 15.24
N LYS A 138 -2.27 8.18 16.32
CA LYS A 138 -2.55 6.76 16.48
C LYS A 138 -4.03 6.40 16.28
N HIS A 139 -4.93 7.08 16.97
CA HIS A 139 -6.35 6.76 16.90
C HIS A 139 -6.94 7.04 15.52
N ALA A 140 -6.54 8.15 14.88
CA ALA A 140 -6.92 8.48 13.51
C ALA A 140 -6.39 7.45 12.51
N TYR A 141 -5.15 6.99 12.68
CA TYR A 141 -4.55 5.95 11.85
C TYR A 141 -5.26 4.60 11.97
N GLU A 142 -5.50 4.15 13.20
CA GLU A 142 -6.23 2.90 13.48
C GLU A 142 -7.64 2.94 12.87
N THR A 143 -8.35 4.06 13.04
CA THR A 143 -9.68 4.28 12.44
C THR A 143 -9.62 4.24 10.91
N ALA A 144 -8.62 4.88 10.29
CA ALA A 144 -8.44 4.83 8.85
C ALA A 144 -8.22 3.40 8.33
N MET A 145 -7.50 2.56 9.08
CA MET A 145 -7.33 1.13 8.74
C MET A 145 -8.63 0.35 8.88
N ASP A 146 -9.43 0.62 9.92
CA ASP A 146 -10.75 0.01 10.14
C ASP A 146 -11.73 0.35 9.02
N ASP A 147 -11.78 1.62 8.60
CA ASP A 147 -12.65 2.06 7.53
C ASP A 147 -12.18 1.51 6.18
N ALA A 148 -10.86 1.50 5.95
CA ALA A 148 -10.25 1.05 4.70
C ALA A 148 -10.45 -0.45 4.44
N ILE A 149 -10.46 -1.29 5.47
CA ILE A 149 -10.72 -2.73 5.28
C ILE A 149 -12.20 -3.05 5.01
N ALA A 150 -13.12 -2.15 5.38
CA ALA A 150 -14.56 -2.34 5.29
C ALA A 150 -15.22 -1.83 3.98
N PHE A 151 -14.42 -1.37 3.01
CA PHE A 151 -14.84 -0.57 1.85
C PHE A 151 -15.77 -1.19 0.80
#